data_AF-A0A251XA65-F1
#
_entry.id   AF-A0A251XA65-F1
#
_cell.length_a   1.000
_cell.length_b   1.000
_cell.length_c   1.000
_cell.angle_alpha   90.00
_cell.angle_beta   90.00
_cell.angle_gamma   90.00
#
_symmetry.space_group_name_H-M   'P 1'
#
loop_
_entity.id
_entity.type
_entity.pdbx_description
1 polymer ?
#
loop_
_entity_poly.entity_id
_entity_poly.type
_entity_poly.pdbx_seq_one_letter_code
_entity_poly.pdbx_strand_id
1 'polypeptide(L)'
;MLLNSLESAFKHQEPVDFDNLSIEHILPQHIENQTWWQTHLGGEWETIHELYKHTLGNLTLTGYNSQLSNLPFPDKKEKLQESHLELNKYFKNISVWNAEEIEKRAEYLAELALKVWPYFGDRDSSHQNANNVTGKSPLSISLSGDTLSVKTWAEVLVFTLNKIAELEPEQFVQLAENYPHFLGKDSSRFRRPVLLNNGYYAEKNMPGKRIYTFCIQAVKQVGLSSEEWTLTF
;
A
#
# COMPACT_ATOMS: atom_id res chain seq x y z
N MET A 1 2.49 18.92 6.57
CA MET A 1 2.57 17.58 5.94
C MET A 1 2.68 16.50 7.03
N LEU A 2 2.14 15.30 6.79
CA LEU A 2 2.06 14.21 7.78
C LEU A 2 3.43 13.85 8.36
N LEU A 3 4.42 13.55 7.51
CA LEU A 3 5.76 13.15 7.95
C LEU A 3 6.46 14.23 8.79
N ASN A 4 6.28 15.51 8.47
CA ASN A 4 6.86 16.60 9.28
C ASN A 4 6.31 16.58 10.71
N SER A 5 5.01 16.30 10.85
CA SER A 5 4.36 16.23 12.17
C SER A 5 4.83 15.02 12.97
N LEU A 6 5.07 13.89 12.29
CA LEU A 6 5.68 12.71 12.91
C LEU A 6 7.11 12.98 13.38
N GLU A 7 7.92 13.70 12.59
CA GLU A 7 9.27 14.09 12.99
C GLU A 7 9.26 15.09 14.17
N SER A 8 8.36 16.08 14.16
CA SER A 8 8.24 17.02 15.28
C SER A 8 7.82 16.36 16.59
N ALA A 9 7.18 15.18 16.53
CA ALA A 9 6.74 14.42 17.71
C ALA A 9 7.88 14.01 18.64
N PHE A 10 9.10 13.89 18.11
CA PHE A 10 10.28 13.51 18.88
C PHE A 10 10.81 14.63 19.79
N LYS A 11 10.26 15.85 19.70
CA LYS A 11 10.57 17.00 20.57
C LYS A 11 12.08 17.29 20.67
N HIS A 12 12.71 17.42 19.52
CA HIS A 12 14.11 17.81 19.40
C HIS A 12 14.41 19.10 20.15
N GLN A 13 15.59 19.18 20.78
CA GLN A 13 16.08 20.41 21.39
C GLN A 13 16.44 21.46 20.32
N GLU A 14 16.92 21.00 19.17
CA GLU A 14 17.17 21.83 17.98
C GLU A 14 16.03 21.61 16.98
N PRO A 15 15.31 22.67 16.57
CA PRO A 15 14.19 22.52 15.65
C PRO A 15 14.68 22.07 14.27
N VAL A 16 13.95 21.14 13.67
CA VAL A 16 14.19 20.69 12.29
C VAL A 16 13.69 21.75 11.31
N ASP A 17 14.55 22.17 10.39
CA ASP A 17 14.15 22.96 9.22
C ASP A 17 13.58 22.05 8.13
N PHE A 18 12.28 22.19 7.87
CA PHE A 18 11.58 21.37 6.89
C PHE A 18 11.62 21.93 5.47
N ASP A 19 12.01 23.19 5.27
CA ASP A 19 11.94 23.84 3.95
C ASP A 19 12.96 23.24 2.97
N ASN A 20 14.04 22.69 3.51
CA ASN A 20 15.10 22.02 2.76
C ASN A 20 14.92 20.49 2.65
N LEU A 21 13.80 19.96 3.16
CA LEU A 21 13.52 18.53 3.15
C LEU A 21 12.48 18.18 2.08
N SER A 22 12.63 17.00 1.50
CA SER A 22 11.73 16.45 0.48
C SER A 22 11.32 15.02 0.82
N ILE A 23 10.22 14.56 0.20
CA ILE A 23 9.75 13.18 0.34
C ILE A 23 10.58 12.27 -0.55
N GLU A 24 11.16 11.24 0.05
CA GLU A 24 11.90 10.18 -0.63
C GLU A 24 11.14 8.85 -0.57
N HIS A 25 11.17 8.12 -1.68
CA HIS A 25 10.67 6.75 -1.78
C HIS A 25 11.80 5.76 -1.54
N ILE A 26 11.73 4.97 -0.47
CA ILE A 26 12.79 3.99 -0.17
C ILE A 26 12.85 2.93 -1.27
N LEU A 27 11.73 2.26 -1.55
CA LEU A 27 11.47 1.54 -2.80
C LEU A 27 11.22 2.58 -3.90
N PRO A 28 12.12 2.76 -4.88
CA PRO A 28 12.03 3.84 -5.85
C PRO A 28 10.78 3.77 -6.72
N GLN A 29 10.39 4.92 -7.29
CA GLN A 29 9.24 4.97 -8.20
C GLN A 29 9.46 4.21 -9.50
N HIS A 30 10.71 4.09 -9.95
CA HIS A 30 11.09 3.41 -11.19
C HIS A 30 12.18 2.37 -10.90
N ILE A 31 11.85 1.08 -11.05
CA ILE A 31 12.76 -0.03 -10.77
C ILE A 31 12.83 -1.06 -11.92
N GLU A 32 12.26 -0.75 -13.07
CA GLU A 32 12.17 -1.63 -14.25
C GLU A 32 13.55 -2.02 -14.79
N ASN A 33 14.55 -1.17 -14.56
CA ASN A 33 15.95 -1.40 -14.92
C ASN A 33 16.86 -1.62 -13.71
N GLN A 34 16.30 -1.89 -12.52
CA GLN A 34 17.05 -2.01 -11.27
C GLN A 34 17.09 -3.45 -10.76
N THR A 35 18.08 -4.22 -11.22
CA THR A 35 18.22 -5.66 -10.90
C THR A 35 18.25 -5.94 -9.40
N TRP A 36 18.86 -5.06 -8.60
CA TRP A 36 18.93 -5.22 -7.15
C TRP A 36 17.54 -5.28 -6.53
N TRP A 37 16.66 -4.33 -6.87
CA TRP A 37 15.29 -4.28 -6.38
C TRP A 37 14.47 -5.48 -6.85
N GLN A 38 14.56 -5.82 -8.14
CA GLN A 38 13.83 -6.97 -8.70
C GLN A 38 14.21 -8.28 -8.00
N THR A 39 15.50 -8.47 -7.71
CA THR A 39 15.99 -9.67 -7.04
C THR A 39 15.54 -9.74 -5.58
N HIS A 40 15.61 -8.62 -4.84
CA HIS A 40 15.28 -8.60 -3.41
C HIS A 40 13.77 -8.58 -3.13
N LEU A 41 12.96 -8.10 -4.09
CA LEU A 41 11.50 -8.23 -4.06
C LEU A 41 11.03 -9.61 -4.56
N GLY A 42 11.88 -10.33 -5.31
CA GLY A 42 11.64 -11.70 -5.75
C GLY A 42 10.77 -11.81 -7.02
N GLY A 43 10.28 -13.01 -7.30
CA GLY A 43 9.54 -13.32 -8.54
C GLY A 43 8.18 -12.65 -8.72
N GLU A 44 7.78 -11.79 -7.77
CA GLU A 44 6.54 -10.99 -7.81
C GLU A 44 6.84 -9.50 -7.58
N TRP A 45 8.04 -9.07 -7.96
CA TRP A 45 8.52 -7.71 -7.70
C TRP A 45 7.62 -6.63 -8.30
N GLU A 46 7.06 -6.85 -9.50
CA GLU A 46 6.17 -5.90 -10.18
C GLU A 46 4.91 -5.65 -9.34
N THR A 47 4.23 -6.74 -8.95
CA THR A 47 3.06 -6.75 -8.08
C THR A 47 3.34 -6.07 -6.73
N ILE A 48 4.49 -6.33 -6.13
CA ILE A 48 4.89 -5.70 -4.86
C ILE A 48 5.14 -4.20 -5.07
N HIS A 49 5.89 -3.83 -6.10
CA HIS A 49 6.19 -2.43 -6.39
C HIS A 49 4.93 -1.61 -6.59
N GLU A 50 4.00 -2.12 -7.37
CA GLU A 50 2.72 -1.47 -7.69
C GLU A 50 1.89 -1.19 -6.42
N LEU A 51 1.78 -2.16 -5.51
CA LEU A 51 1.00 -2.02 -4.28
C LEU A 51 1.66 -1.12 -3.22
N TYR A 52 3.00 -1.15 -3.12
CA TYR A 52 3.70 -0.61 -1.96
C TYR A 52 4.48 0.68 -2.22
N LYS A 53 4.80 1.04 -3.48
CA LYS A 53 5.66 2.20 -3.79
C LYS A 53 5.15 3.51 -3.19
N HIS A 54 3.84 3.74 -3.15
CA HIS A 54 3.26 5.00 -2.62
C HIS A 54 2.70 4.88 -1.19
N THR A 55 3.02 3.82 -0.47
CA THR A 55 2.52 3.62 0.90
C THR A 55 3.33 4.40 1.92
N LEU A 56 2.69 4.83 3.01
CA LEU A 56 3.35 5.60 4.09
C LEU A 56 4.61 4.90 4.62
N GLY A 57 4.56 3.58 4.79
CA GLY A 57 5.71 2.78 5.21
C GLY A 57 6.92 2.91 4.28
N ASN A 58 6.72 3.25 3.01
CA ASN A 58 7.78 3.43 2.02
C ASN A 58 8.29 4.88 1.87
N LEU A 59 7.70 5.85 2.56
CA LEU A 59 8.05 7.28 2.42
C LEU A 59 8.87 7.79 3.59
N THR A 60 9.87 8.63 3.34
CA THR A 60 10.61 9.34 4.40
C THR A 60 10.94 10.78 4.02
N LEU A 61 11.40 11.57 4.98
CA LEU A 61 11.94 12.91 4.76
C LEU A 61 13.47 12.85 4.61
N THR A 62 14.02 13.62 3.69
CA THR A 62 15.46 13.72 3.48
C THR A 62 15.86 14.99 2.73
N GLY A 63 17.04 15.52 3.04
CA GLY A 63 17.71 16.56 2.25
C GLY A 63 18.59 15.99 1.12
N TYR A 64 18.74 14.66 1.06
CA TYR A 64 19.63 13.97 0.12
C TYR A 64 18.88 13.30 -1.04
N ASN A 65 17.64 13.70 -1.33
CA ASN A 65 16.76 13.03 -2.30
C ASN A 65 17.43 12.84 -3.67
N SER A 66 18.08 13.89 -4.19
CA SER A 66 18.81 13.85 -5.47
C SER A 66 19.97 12.84 -5.48
N GLN A 67 20.55 12.51 -4.32
CA GLN A 67 21.61 11.53 -4.18
C GLN A 67 21.10 10.10 -3.92
N LEU A 68 19.85 9.94 -3.49
CA LEU A 68 19.24 8.65 -3.14
C LEU A 68 18.56 8.00 -4.35
N SER A 69 17.69 8.73 -5.05
CA SER A 69 17.08 8.34 -6.34
C SER A 69 16.75 6.84 -6.47
N ASN A 70 17.28 6.15 -7.47
CA ASN A 70 17.05 4.72 -7.72
C ASN A 70 18.13 3.81 -7.11
N LEU A 71 18.93 4.29 -6.15
CA LEU A 71 19.97 3.49 -5.53
C LEU A 71 19.41 2.22 -4.86
N PRO A 72 20.20 1.14 -4.79
CA PRO A 72 19.93 0.00 -3.92
C PRO A 72 19.66 0.41 -2.47
N PHE A 73 18.84 -0.38 -1.76
CA PHE A 73 18.53 -0.08 -0.35
C PHE A 73 19.75 0.06 0.57
N PRO A 74 20.82 -0.78 0.47
CA PRO A 74 22.00 -0.63 1.33
C PRO A 74 22.65 0.75 1.21
N ASP A 75 22.76 1.27 -0.01
CA ASP A 75 23.36 2.56 -0.29
C ASP A 75 22.45 3.71 0.21
N LYS A 76 21.13 3.55 0.02
CA LYS A 76 20.16 4.49 0.59
C LYS A 76 20.24 4.52 2.12
N LYS A 77 20.31 3.34 2.74
CA LYS A 77 20.40 3.18 4.19
C LYS A 77 21.64 3.87 4.75
N GLU A 78 22.80 3.72 4.13
CA GLU A 78 24.04 4.39 4.57
C GLU A 78 23.86 5.91 4.63
N LYS A 79 23.36 6.51 3.54
CA LYS A 79 23.07 7.95 3.49
C LYS A 79 21.97 8.38 4.48
N LEU A 80 20.93 7.58 4.66
CA LEU A 80 19.85 7.88 5.61
C LEU A 80 20.33 7.81 7.07
N GLN A 81 21.36 7.01 7.36
CA GLN A 81 21.99 6.98 8.69
C GLN A 81 22.81 8.23 9.01
N GLU A 82 23.26 8.97 7.99
CA GLU A 82 23.91 10.27 8.16
C GLU A 82 22.90 11.39 8.48
N SER A 83 21.61 11.14 8.24
CA SER A 83 20.54 12.09 8.52
C SER A 83 20.32 12.28 10.02
N HIS A 84 20.09 13.52 10.44
CA HIS A 84 19.73 13.85 11.83
C HIS A 84 18.26 13.59 12.16
N LEU A 85 17.43 13.17 11.19
CA LEU A 85 16.01 12.94 11.38
C LEU A 85 15.76 11.61 12.12
N GLU A 86 14.93 11.63 13.15
CA GLU A 86 14.59 10.44 13.95
C GLU A 86 13.84 9.41 13.11
N LEU A 87 12.99 9.86 12.17
CA LEU A 87 12.31 8.97 11.22
C LEU A 87 13.29 8.10 10.42
N ASN A 88 14.51 8.58 10.17
CA ASN A 88 15.52 7.85 9.40
C ASN A 88 16.33 6.87 10.26
N LYS A 89 16.34 7.03 11.60
CA LYS A 89 16.99 6.05 12.50
C LYS A 89 16.34 4.67 12.45
N TYR A 90 15.07 4.59 12.05
CA TYR A 90 14.36 3.31 11.82
C TYR A 90 15.18 2.35 10.95
N PHE A 91 15.83 2.86 9.91
CA PHE A 91 16.54 2.03 8.93
C PHE A 91 17.84 1.41 9.46
N LYS A 92 18.33 1.80 10.65
CA LYS A 92 19.65 1.41 11.16
C LYS A 92 19.87 -0.11 11.17
N ASN A 93 18.89 -0.85 11.66
CA ASN A 93 18.99 -2.31 11.86
C ASN A 93 18.27 -3.12 10.77
N ILE A 94 17.78 -2.46 9.71
CA ILE A 94 17.06 -3.12 8.63
C ILE A 94 18.05 -3.59 7.57
N SER A 95 18.02 -4.86 7.20
CA SER A 95 18.96 -5.45 6.24
C SER A 95 18.39 -5.54 4.81
N VAL A 96 17.08 -5.67 4.69
CA VAL A 96 16.36 -5.79 3.41
C VAL A 96 15.18 -4.82 3.38
N TRP A 97 14.76 -4.43 2.19
CA TRP A 97 13.57 -3.60 2.03
C TRP A 97 12.58 -4.27 1.09
N ASN A 98 11.64 -5.02 1.67
CA ASN A 98 10.62 -5.77 0.95
C ASN A 98 9.21 -5.40 1.47
N ALA A 99 8.17 -6.06 0.96
CA ALA A 99 6.79 -5.79 1.37
C ALA A 99 6.59 -5.90 2.89
N GLU A 100 7.20 -6.89 3.54
CA GLU A 100 7.07 -7.12 4.98
C GLU A 100 7.67 -5.96 5.80
N GLU A 101 8.86 -5.47 5.41
CA GLU A 101 9.50 -4.34 6.10
C GLU A 101 8.77 -3.01 5.86
N ILE A 102 8.16 -2.83 4.68
CA ILE A 102 7.29 -1.68 4.38
C ILE A 102 6.05 -1.70 5.28
N GLU A 103 5.41 -2.86 5.46
CA GLU A 103 4.25 -3.02 6.32
C GLU A 103 4.60 -2.77 7.79
N LYS A 104 5.68 -3.36 8.30
CA LYS A 104 6.17 -3.12 9.68
C LYS A 104 6.44 -1.64 9.93
N ARG A 105 7.06 -0.95 8.98
CA ARG A 105 7.29 0.49 9.09
C ARG A 105 5.99 1.28 9.06
N ALA A 106 5.01 0.88 8.24
CA ALA A 106 3.71 1.53 8.21
C ALA A 106 2.99 1.42 9.57
N GLU A 107 3.05 0.25 10.22
CA GLU A 107 2.51 0.06 11.58
C GLU A 107 3.23 0.94 12.61
N TYR A 108 4.56 0.96 12.59
CA TYR A 108 5.35 1.85 13.45
C TYR A 108 4.97 3.33 13.28
N LEU A 109 4.82 3.80 12.04
CA LEU A 109 4.42 5.19 11.76
C LEU A 109 2.97 5.47 12.17
N ALA A 110 2.07 4.48 12.07
CA ALA A 110 0.69 4.60 12.55
C ALA A 110 0.65 4.75 14.08
N GLU A 111 1.43 3.97 14.83
CA GLU A 111 1.54 4.12 16.29
C GLU A 111 2.08 5.50 16.68
N LEU A 112 3.05 6.03 15.93
CA LEU A 112 3.55 7.38 16.14
C LEU A 112 2.47 8.43 15.85
N ALA A 113 1.72 8.26 14.76
CA ALA A 113 0.60 9.13 14.42
C ALA A 113 -0.45 9.20 15.54
N LEU A 114 -0.80 8.06 16.15
CA LEU A 114 -1.74 8.01 17.27
C LEU A 114 -1.25 8.78 18.52
N LYS A 115 0.07 8.91 18.71
CA LYS A 115 0.64 9.72 19.79
C LYS A 115 0.60 11.21 19.48
N VAL A 116 0.78 11.59 18.21
CA VAL A 116 0.74 12.99 17.75
C VAL A 116 -0.69 13.51 17.73
N TRP A 117 -1.62 12.69 17.26
CA TRP A 117 -3.04 13.00 17.16
C TRP A 117 -3.83 12.00 18.00
N PRO A 118 -3.83 12.16 19.35
CA PRO A 118 -4.53 11.24 20.25
C PRO A 118 -6.07 11.31 20.15
N TYR A 119 -6.60 12.22 19.33
CA TYR A 119 -8.03 12.42 19.14
C TYR A 119 -8.39 12.45 17.66
N PHE A 120 -9.17 11.48 17.21
CA PHE A 120 -9.85 11.46 15.91
C PHE A 120 -11.34 11.18 16.17
N GLY A 121 -12.19 12.22 16.15
CA GLY A 121 -13.65 12.08 16.04
C GLY A 121 -14.42 11.56 17.27
N ASP A 122 -15.73 11.83 17.26
CA ASP A 122 -16.69 11.59 18.35
C ASP A 122 -16.92 10.08 18.63
N ARG A 123 -17.38 9.74 19.85
CA ARG A 123 -17.43 8.39 20.46
C ARG A 123 -18.22 7.28 19.72
N ASP A 124 -18.74 7.50 18.52
CA ASP A 124 -19.73 6.62 17.89
C ASP A 124 -19.30 5.94 16.57
N SER A 125 -18.02 6.01 16.17
CA SER A 125 -17.55 5.21 15.02
C SER A 125 -16.85 3.92 15.49
N SER A 126 -17.62 2.84 15.51
CA SER A 126 -17.13 1.47 15.59
C SER A 126 -16.30 1.11 14.36
N HIS A 127 -15.05 1.58 14.30
CA HIS A 127 -14.11 1.20 13.23
C HIS A 127 -13.62 -0.22 13.47
N GLN A 128 -14.05 -1.15 12.61
CA GLN A 128 -13.52 -2.50 12.56
C GLN A 128 -12.05 -2.45 12.09
N ASN A 129 -11.16 -2.93 12.95
CA ASN A 129 -9.73 -3.01 12.67
C ASN A 129 -9.45 -3.89 11.44
N ALA A 130 -8.98 -3.27 10.35
CA ALA A 130 -8.57 -3.88 9.09
C ALA A 130 -7.32 -4.79 9.17
N ASN A 131 -6.64 -4.85 10.31
CA ASN A 131 -5.29 -5.43 10.41
C ASN A 131 -5.23 -6.95 10.71
N ASN A 132 -6.27 -7.75 10.40
CA ASN A 132 -6.25 -9.15 10.85
C ASN A 132 -6.88 -10.16 9.87
N VAL A 133 -6.56 -10.04 8.57
CA VAL A 133 -6.99 -10.99 7.52
C VAL A 133 -6.05 -12.19 7.36
N THR A 134 -4.85 -12.14 7.93
CA THR A 134 -3.88 -13.24 7.85
C THR A 134 -4.40 -14.47 8.60
N GLY A 135 -4.55 -15.60 7.89
CA GLY A 135 -5.06 -16.84 8.45
C GLY A 135 -6.59 -16.92 8.61
N LYS A 136 -7.34 -15.90 8.14
CA LYS A 136 -8.80 -15.90 8.15
C LYS A 136 -9.40 -16.09 6.75
N SER A 137 -10.56 -16.73 6.69
CA SER A 137 -11.35 -16.91 5.47
C SER A 137 -12.51 -15.92 5.48
N PRO A 138 -12.80 -15.23 4.37
CA PRO A 138 -13.95 -14.34 4.30
C PRO A 138 -15.26 -15.16 4.31
N LEU A 139 -16.30 -14.60 4.94
CA LEU A 139 -17.64 -15.17 5.02
C LEU A 139 -18.67 -14.37 4.22
N SER A 140 -18.56 -13.04 4.23
CA SER A 140 -19.40 -12.15 3.45
C SER A 140 -18.65 -10.87 3.09
N ILE A 141 -19.01 -10.29 1.95
CA ILE A 141 -18.58 -8.98 1.48
C ILE A 141 -19.80 -8.12 1.19
N SER A 142 -19.73 -6.84 1.52
CA SER A 142 -20.69 -5.84 1.06
C SER A 142 -20.00 -4.64 0.45
N LEU A 143 -20.61 -4.08 -0.60
CA LEU A 143 -20.22 -2.82 -1.24
C LEU A 143 -21.47 -2.11 -1.78
N SER A 144 -21.65 -0.84 -1.41
CA SER A 144 -22.75 0.02 -1.86
C SER A 144 -24.15 -0.61 -1.69
N GLY A 145 -24.36 -1.31 -0.56
CA GLY A 145 -25.64 -1.92 -0.17
C GLY A 145 -25.84 -3.36 -0.66
N ASP A 146 -25.08 -3.81 -1.65
CA ASP A 146 -25.12 -5.20 -2.09
C ASP A 146 -24.25 -6.07 -1.19
N THR A 147 -24.74 -7.27 -0.86
CA THR A 147 -24.02 -8.22 0.01
C THR A 147 -23.95 -9.59 -0.64
N LEU A 148 -22.77 -10.21 -0.61
CA LEU A 148 -22.52 -11.55 -1.13
C LEU A 148 -21.86 -12.42 -0.05
N SER A 149 -22.40 -13.62 0.18
CA SER A 149 -21.68 -14.64 0.95
C SER A 149 -20.56 -15.24 0.10
N VAL A 150 -19.36 -15.26 0.67
CA VAL A 150 -18.13 -15.70 0.00
C VAL A 150 -17.40 -16.72 0.86
N LYS A 151 -16.56 -17.53 0.23
CA LYS A 151 -15.73 -18.56 0.88
C LYS A 151 -14.24 -18.37 0.60
N THR A 152 -13.92 -17.59 -0.44
CA THR A 152 -12.55 -17.42 -0.88
C THR A 152 -12.22 -15.95 -1.12
N TRP A 153 -10.94 -15.62 -0.96
CA TRP A 153 -10.44 -14.29 -1.33
C TRP A 153 -10.61 -13.98 -2.82
N ALA A 154 -10.58 -15.00 -3.70
CA ALA A 154 -10.86 -14.80 -5.11
C ALA A 154 -12.30 -14.31 -5.38
N GLU A 155 -13.28 -14.79 -4.61
CA GLU A 155 -14.66 -14.31 -4.73
C GLU A 155 -14.81 -12.86 -4.25
N VAL A 156 -14.10 -12.49 -3.17
CA VAL A 156 -13.99 -11.09 -2.70
C VAL A 156 -13.46 -10.18 -3.81
N LEU A 157 -12.38 -10.60 -4.48
CA LEU A 157 -11.78 -9.86 -5.60
C LEU A 157 -12.79 -9.66 -6.74
N VAL A 158 -13.41 -10.76 -7.20
CA VAL A 158 -14.34 -10.75 -8.32
C VAL A 158 -15.57 -9.89 -8.01
N PHE A 159 -16.13 -10.00 -6.81
CA PHE A 159 -17.26 -9.18 -6.40
C PHE A 159 -16.88 -7.69 -6.42
N THR A 160 -15.76 -7.34 -5.79
CA THR A 160 -15.30 -5.94 -5.69
C THR A 160 -15.07 -5.34 -7.07
N LEU A 161 -14.34 -6.02 -7.96
CA LEU A 161 -14.02 -5.51 -9.28
C LEU A 161 -15.25 -5.41 -10.18
N ASN A 162 -16.18 -6.37 -10.12
CA ASN A 162 -17.44 -6.26 -10.86
C ASN A 162 -18.28 -5.07 -10.38
N LYS A 163 -18.31 -4.82 -9.07
CA LYS A 163 -19.03 -3.66 -8.52
C LYS A 163 -18.40 -2.34 -8.93
N ILE A 164 -17.07 -2.23 -8.91
CA ILE A 164 -16.37 -1.04 -9.42
C ILE A 164 -16.68 -0.85 -10.91
N ALA A 165 -16.64 -1.91 -11.72
CA ALA A 165 -16.96 -1.83 -13.14
C ALA A 165 -18.41 -1.40 -13.43
N GLU A 166 -19.35 -1.76 -12.55
CA GLU A 166 -20.76 -1.41 -12.64
C GLU A 166 -21.00 0.05 -12.23
N LEU A 167 -20.41 0.49 -11.12
CA LEU A 167 -20.65 1.80 -10.53
C LEU A 167 -19.82 2.91 -11.19
N GLU A 168 -18.55 2.63 -11.48
CA GLU A 168 -17.55 3.62 -11.91
C GLU A 168 -16.76 3.09 -13.13
N PRO A 169 -17.42 2.92 -14.29
CA PRO A 169 -16.83 2.25 -15.45
C PRO A 169 -15.62 2.97 -16.05
N GLU A 170 -15.58 4.31 -16.02
CA GLU A 170 -14.43 5.08 -16.53
C GLU A 170 -13.22 4.94 -15.62
N GLN A 171 -13.44 5.00 -14.30
CA GLN A 171 -12.43 4.85 -13.27
C GLN A 171 -11.90 3.41 -13.23
N PHE A 172 -12.75 2.42 -13.54
CA PHE A 172 -12.33 1.04 -13.70
C PHE A 172 -11.29 0.87 -14.82
N VAL A 173 -11.44 1.58 -15.95
CA VAL A 173 -10.45 1.53 -17.03
C VAL A 173 -9.11 2.10 -16.55
N GLN A 174 -9.12 3.24 -15.86
CA GLN A 174 -7.91 3.82 -15.27
C GLN A 174 -7.30 2.91 -14.20
N LEU A 175 -8.13 2.22 -13.41
CA LEU A 175 -7.69 1.22 -12.45
C LEU A 175 -6.92 0.09 -13.14
N ALA A 176 -7.41 -0.42 -14.27
CA ALA A 176 -6.73 -1.47 -15.03
C ALA A 176 -5.39 -1.00 -15.63
N GLU A 177 -5.29 0.28 -16.01
CA GLU A 177 -4.03 0.88 -16.48
C GLU A 177 -3.01 1.05 -15.36
N ASN A 178 -3.48 1.41 -14.17
CA ASN A 178 -2.63 1.60 -12.99
C ASN A 178 -2.23 0.28 -12.33
N TYR A 179 -3.04 -0.77 -12.48
CA TYR A 179 -2.77 -2.10 -11.94
C TYR A 179 -2.73 -3.23 -12.97
N PRO A 180 -1.84 -3.15 -13.98
CA PRO A 180 -1.83 -4.06 -15.13
C PRO A 180 -1.44 -5.50 -14.77
N HIS A 181 -0.86 -5.75 -13.59
CA HIS A 181 -0.54 -7.09 -13.10
C HIS A 181 -1.71 -7.78 -12.38
N PHE A 182 -2.73 -7.02 -12.00
CA PHE A 182 -3.92 -7.53 -11.32
C PHE A 182 -5.15 -7.55 -12.22
N LEU A 183 -5.23 -6.63 -13.19
CA LEU A 183 -6.43 -6.37 -13.98
C LEU A 183 -6.07 -5.99 -15.42
N GLY A 184 -6.78 -6.55 -16.40
CA GLY A 184 -6.55 -6.21 -17.81
C GLY A 184 -7.42 -7.00 -18.79
N LYS A 185 -7.37 -6.64 -20.08
CA LYS A 185 -8.15 -7.32 -21.14
C LYS A 185 -7.51 -8.60 -21.67
N ASP A 186 -6.19 -8.73 -21.52
CA ASP A 186 -5.45 -9.88 -22.02
C ASP A 186 -5.26 -10.93 -20.92
N SER A 187 -6.03 -12.01 -21.01
CA SER A 187 -5.96 -13.12 -20.06
C SER A 187 -4.59 -13.80 -19.99
N SER A 188 -3.78 -13.73 -21.05
CA SER A 188 -2.49 -14.44 -21.13
C SER A 188 -1.42 -13.84 -20.22
N ARG A 189 -1.63 -12.60 -19.74
CA ARG A 189 -0.74 -11.91 -18.80
C ARG A 189 -0.86 -12.44 -17.37
N PHE A 190 -1.90 -13.22 -17.07
CA PHE A 190 -2.19 -13.71 -15.72
C PHE A 190 -1.90 -15.20 -15.60
N ARG A 191 -1.37 -15.61 -14.44
CA ARG A 191 -1.12 -17.00 -14.06
C ARG A 191 -2.43 -17.75 -13.84
N ARG A 192 -3.42 -17.13 -13.18
CA ARG A 192 -4.79 -17.66 -13.06
C ARG A 192 -5.81 -16.55 -13.31
N PRO A 193 -6.17 -16.29 -14.58
CA PRO A 193 -7.18 -15.29 -14.89
C PRO A 193 -8.58 -15.73 -14.40
N VAL A 194 -9.40 -14.76 -14.03
CA VAL A 194 -10.85 -14.90 -13.87
C VAL A 194 -11.55 -13.81 -14.68
N LEU A 195 -12.54 -14.20 -15.48
CA LEU A 195 -13.31 -13.29 -16.32
C LEU A 195 -14.32 -12.50 -15.46
N LEU A 196 -14.38 -11.19 -15.68
CA LEU A 196 -15.34 -10.26 -15.08
C LEU A 196 -16.51 -9.99 -16.05
N ASN A 197 -17.61 -9.47 -15.53
CA ASN A 197 -18.85 -9.24 -16.29
C ASN A 197 -18.68 -8.23 -17.43
N ASN A 198 -17.71 -7.33 -17.31
CA ASN A 198 -17.39 -6.31 -18.31
C ASN A 198 -16.34 -6.75 -19.34
N GLY A 199 -15.95 -8.03 -19.35
CA GLY A 199 -15.00 -8.60 -20.32
C GLY A 199 -13.52 -8.43 -19.98
N TYR A 200 -13.19 -7.84 -18.82
CA TYR A 200 -11.83 -7.81 -18.29
C TYR A 200 -11.50 -9.11 -17.55
N TYR A 201 -10.22 -9.38 -17.34
CA TYR A 201 -9.70 -10.47 -16.54
C TYR A 201 -8.97 -9.93 -15.32
N ALA A 202 -9.12 -10.63 -14.19
CA ALA A 202 -8.36 -10.37 -12.98
C ALA A 202 -7.45 -11.56 -12.62
N GLU A 203 -6.28 -11.31 -12.04
CA GLU A 203 -5.42 -12.35 -11.47
C GLU A 203 -5.98 -12.81 -10.12
N LYS A 204 -6.24 -14.10 -9.95
CA LYS A 204 -6.69 -14.66 -8.65
C LYS A 204 -5.63 -15.47 -7.91
N ASN A 205 -4.48 -15.73 -8.51
CA ASN A 205 -3.38 -16.48 -7.89
C ASN A 205 -2.56 -15.61 -6.95
N MET A 206 -3.17 -15.13 -5.86
CA MET A 206 -2.53 -14.25 -4.89
C MET A 206 -2.89 -14.60 -3.45
N PRO A 207 -1.99 -14.35 -2.48
CA PRO A 207 -2.32 -14.47 -1.07
C PRO A 207 -3.50 -13.58 -0.67
N GLY A 208 -4.34 -14.03 0.25
CA GLY A 208 -5.55 -13.32 0.68
C GLY A 208 -5.28 -11.89 1.17
N LYS A 209 -4.18 -11.68 1.91
CA LYS A 209 -3.74 -10.34 2.35
C LYS A 209 -3.50 -9.40 1.17
N ARG A 210 -2.89 -9.87 0.07
CA ARG A 210 -2.67 -9.05 -1.12
C ARG A 210 -3.96 -8.72 -1.85
N ILE A 211 -4.87 -9.69 -1.96
CA ILE A 211 -6.20 -9.45 -2.53
C ILE A 211 -6.93 -8.37 -1.72
N TYR A 212 -6.93 -8.51 -0.39
CA TYR A 212 -7.52 -7.53 0.52
C TYR A 212 -6.95 -6.12 0.31
N THR A 213 -5.62 -6.00 0.33
CA THR A 213 -4.93 -4.71 0.11
C THR A 213 -5.29 -4.10 -1.24
N PHE A 214 -5.26 -4.91 -2.31
CA PHE A 214 -5.61 -4.45 -3.66
C PHE A 214 -7.08 -3.99 -3.73
N CYS A 215 -8.03 -4.75 -3.18
CA CYS A 215 -9.45 -4.37 -3.17
C CYS A 215 -9.68 -3.03 -2.48
N ILE A 216 -9.06 -2.79 -1.31
CA ILE A 216 -9.17 -1.51 -0.61
C ILE A 216 -8.57 -0.36 -1.44
N GLN A 217 -7.38 -0.57 -2.02
CA GLN A 217 -6.75 0.43 -2.87
C GLN A 217 -7.59 0.75 -4.10
N ALA A 218 -8.15 -0.28 -4.75
CA ALA A 218 -9.03 -0.13 -5.90
C ALA A 218 -10.27 0.71 -5.57
N VAL A 219 -11.01 0.35 -4.49
CA VAL A 219 -12.19 1.09 -4.02
C VAL A 219 -11.86 2.55 -3.75
N LYS A 220 -10.76 2.82 -3.03
CA LYS A 220 -10.34 4.20 -2.72
C LYS A 220 -9.95 4.98 -3.96
N GLN A 221 -9.24 4.35 -4.91
CA GLN A 221 -8.76 5.02 -6.11
C GLN A 221 -9.90 5.43 -7.04
N VAL A 222 -10.97 4.64 -7.11
CA VAL A 222 -12.15 4.99 -7.90
C VAL A 222 -13.08 5.99 -7.20
N GLY A 223 -12.72 6.44 -5.99
CA GLY A 223 -13.49 7.43 -5.23
C GLY A 223 -14.66 6.86 -4.43
N LEU A 224 -14.82 5.53 -4.38
CA LEU A 224 -15.82 4.89 -3.54
C LEU A 224 -15.38 4.90 -2.06
N SER A 225 -16.33 5.01 -1.15
CA SER A 225 -16.03 5.02 0.27
C SER A 225 -15.54 3.64 0.72
N SER A 226 -14.35 3.59 1.34
CA SER A 226 -13.88 2.35 1.95
C SER A 226 -14.71 1.90 3.15
N GLU A 227 -15.57 2.77 3.69
CA GLU A 227 -16.52 2.42 4.76
C GLU A 227 -17.72 1.62 4.23
N GLU A 228 -18.05 1.77 2.94
CA GLU A 228 -19.08 0.98 2.26
C GLU A 228 -18.57 -0.42 1.86
N TRP A 229 -17.25 -0.58 1.73
CA TRP A 229 -16.61 -1.85 1.47
C TRP A 229 -16.33 -2.58 2.79
N THR A 230 -17.17 -3.55 3.13
CA THR A 230 -17.07 -4.28 4.42
C THR A 230 -16.89 -5.77 4.20
N LEU A 231 -16.12 -6.41 5.10
CA LEU A 231 -15.88 -7.85 5.09
C LEU A 231 -16.13 -8.44 6.48
N THR A 232 -16.76 -9.61 6.50
CA THR A 232 -16.86 -10.44 7.71
C THR A 232 -16.03 -11.70 7.53
N PHE A 233 -15.44 -12.21 8.61
CA PHE A 233 -14.57 -13.39 8.64
C PHE A 233 -14.98 -14.35 9.75
#